data_AF-A0A2R7Y474-F1
#
_entry.id   AF-A0A2R7Y474-F1
#
_cell.length_a   1.000
_cell.length_b   1.000
_cell.length_c   1.000
_cell.angle_alpha   90.00
_cell.angle_beta   90.00
_cell.angle_gamma   90.00
#
_symmetry.space_group_name_H-M   'P 1'
#
loop_
_entity.id
_entity.type
_entity.pdbx_description
1 polymer ?
#
loop_
_entity_poly.entity_id
_entity_poly.type
_entity_poly.pdbx_seq_one_letter_code
_entity_poly.pdbx_strand_id
1 'polypeptide(L)' 'MLEIRNYAIKEGIEYVYVGNVHDLNLESTYCPKCGKLVIWRGNYRVLKFNLDCTQGVYRCPRCGYKIPITGKYVMKF' A
#
# COMPACT_ATOMS: atom_id res chain seq x y z
N MET A 1 -10.95 -11.34 12.16
CA MET A 1 -10.57 -10.34 11.13
C MET A 1 -9.17 -10.55 10.57
N LEU A 2 -8.12 -10.61 11.41
CA LEU A 2 -6.74 -10.83 10.93
C LEU A 2 -6.55 -12.20 10.24
N GLU A 3 -7.23 -13.23 10.73
CA GLU A 3 -7.21 -14.56 10.09
C GLU A 3 -7.77 -14.53 8.66
N ILE A 4 -8.91 -13.88 8.45
CA ILE A 4 -9.53 -13.71 7.12
C ILE A 4 -8.59 -12.92 6.20
N ARG A 5 -7.94 -11.87 6.71
CA ARG A 5 -6.93 -11.12 5.95
C ARG A 5 -5.80 -12.04 5.48
N ASN A 6 -5.27 -12.86 6.37
CA ASN A 6 -4.18 -13.77 6.05
C ASN A 6 -4.63 -14.87 5.07
N TYR A 7 -5.86 -15.37 5.18
CA TYR A 7 -6.44 -16.30 4.22
C TYR A 7 -6.55 -15.65 2.83
N ALA A 8 -7.14 -14.46 2.74
CA ALA A 8 -7.24 -13.69 1.49
C ALA A 8 -5.88 -13.46 0.80
N ILE A 9 -4.84 -13.13 1.57
CA ILE A 9 -3.47 -13.00 1.03
C ILE A 9 -2.95 -14.32 0.47
N LYS A 10 -3.20 -15.45 1.17
CA LYS A 10 -2.81 -16.78 0.70
C LYS A 10 -3.54 -17.18 -0.59
N GLU A 11 -4.78 -16.76 -0.75
CA GLU A 11 -5.58 -16.94 -1.98
C GLU A 11 -5.17 -15.99 -3.12
N GLY A 12 -4.13 -15.17 -2.92
CA GLY A 12 -3.59 -14.29 -3.96
C GLY A 12 -4.23 -12.89 -4.01
N ILE A 13 -5.03 -12.51 -3.02
CA ILE A 13 -5.53 -11.13 -2.92
C ILE A 13 -4.38 -10.22 -2.45
N GLU A 14 -3.85 -9.42 -3.38
CA GLU A 14 -2.64 -8.62 -3.17
C GLU A 14 -2.79 -7.49 -2.14
N TYR A 15 -3.99 -6.94 -2.02
CA TYR A 15 -4.27 -5.76 -1.20
C TYR A 15 -5.50 -6.00 -0.35
N VAL A 16 -5.29 -6.36 0.92
CA VAL A 16 -6.36 -6.61 1.88
C VAL A 16 -6.31 -5.57 2.99
N TYR A 17 -7.29 -4.66 2.97
CA TYR A 17 -7.46 -3.63 3.99
C TYR A 17 -8.31 -4.16 5.15
N VAL A 18 -7.93 -3.84 6.38
CA VAL A 18 -8.71 -4.13 7.59
C VAL A 18 -8.99 -2.80 8.30
N GLY A 19 -10.25 -2.37 8.27
CA GLY A 19 -10.69 -1.13 8.92
C GLY A 19 -10.89 -1.27 10.43
N ASN A 20 -11.01 -0.13 11.12
CA ASN A 20 -11.28 -0.04 12.57
C ASN A 20 -10.28 -0.79 13.47
N VAL A 21 -9.06 -1.02 12.98
CA VAL A 21 -7.95 -1.56 13.74
C VAL A 21 -6.84 -0.51 13.73
N HIS A 22 -6.47 -0.02 14.91
CA HIS A 22 -5.46 1.03 15.06
C HIS A 22 -4.05 0.43 14.96
N ASP A 23 -3.68 -0.04 13.77
CA ASP A 23 -2.38 -0.61 13.46
C ASP A 23 -1.90 -0.04 12.12
N LEU A 24 -0.85 0.77 12.17
CA LEU A 24 -0.26 1.43 10.99
C LEU A 24 0.16 0.42 9.91
N ASN A 25 0.50 -0.82 10.30
CA ASN A 25 0.87 -1.88 9.34
C ASN A 25 -0.33 -2.40 8.55
N LEU A 26 -1.54 -2.34 9.11
CA LEU A 26 -2.76 -2.79 8.44
C LEU A 26 -3.41 -1.70 7.59
N GLU A 27 -3.07 -0.44 7.86
CA GLU A 27 -3.51 0.75 7.10
C GLU A 27 -2.58 1.08 5.92
N SER A 28 -1.34 0.59 5.96
CA SER A 28 -0.29 0.92 4.99
C SER A 28 -0.29 0.01 3.76
N THR A 29 0.24 0.52 2.65
CA THR A 29 0.39 -0.26 1.42
C THR A 29 1.80 -0.81 1.32
N TYR A 30 1.89 -2.12 1.16
CA TYR A 30 3.11 -2.85 0.86
C TYR A 30 3.09 -3.33 -0.59
N CYS A 31 4.27 -3.44 -1.20
CA CYS A 31 4.40 -4.06 -2.50
C CYS A 31 4.12 -5.57 -2.38
N PRO A 32 3.12 -6.14 -3.08
CA PRO A 32 2.76 -7.55 -2.94
C PRO A 32 3.87 -8.47 -3.47
N LYS A 33 4.71 -7.99 -4.39
CA LYS A 33 5.83 -8.77 -4.94
C LYS A 33 7.04 -8.87 -4.02
N CYS A 34 7.39 -7.80 -3.29
CA CYS A 34 8.67 -7.74 -2.55
C CYS A 34 8.55 -7.33 -1.07
N GLY A 35 7.33 -7.11 -0.58
CA GLY A 35 7.05 -6.74 0.81
C GLY A 35 7.51 -5.33 1.21
N LYS A 36 8.04 -4.50 0.30
CA LYS A 36 8.46 -3.12 0.65
C LYS A 36 7.25 -2.26 1.02
N LEU A 37 7.31 -1.58 2.15
CA LEU A 37 6.39 -0.50 2.49
C LEU A 37 6.54 0.64 1.46
N VAL A 38 5.49 0.90 0.68
CA VAL A 38 5.49 1.91 -0.39
C VAL A 38 4.62 3.11 -0.05
N ILE A 39 3.57 2.94 0.75
CA ILE A 39 2.81 4.06 1.31
C ILE A 39 2.60 3.79 2.78
N TRP A 40 3.11 4.69 3.62
CA TRP A 40 2.88 4.64 5.06
C TRP A 40 1.69 5.53 5.39
N ARG A 41 0.68 4.96 6.04
CA ARG A 41 -0.54 5.67 6.44
C ARG A 41 -0.73 5.62 7.95
N GLY A 42 -1.41 6.64 8.45
CA GLY A 42 -1.97 6.67 9.80
C GLY A 42 -3.33 7.35 9.76
N ASN A 43 -4.38 6.59 10.04
CA ASN A 43 -5.77 6.99 9.84
C ASN A 43 -5.98 7.56 8.41
N TYR A 44 -6.47 8.79 8.31
CA TYR A 44 -6.74 9.49 7.06
C TYR A 44 -5.51 10.19 6.44
N ARG A 45 -4.32 10.07 7.06
CA ARG A 45 -3.10 10.76 6.62
C ARG A 45 -2.14 9.81 5.91
N VAL A 46 -1.54 10.32 4.83
CA VAL A 46 -0.37 9.70 4.20
C VAL A 46 0.88 10.29 4.86
N LEU A 47 1.60 9.46 5.61
CA LEU A 47 2.82 9.85 6.33
C LEU A 47 4.06 9.77 5.43
N LYS A 48 4.10 8.80 4.52
CA LYS A 48 5.14 8.64 3.48
C LYS A 48 4.55 8.11 2.19
N PHE A 49 5.00 8.64 1.06
CA PHE A 49 4.63 8.19 -0.28
C PHE A 49 5.89 7.86 -1.09
N ASN A 50 6.27 6.58 -1.11
CA ASN A 50 7.53 6.07 -1.66
C ASN A 50 7.27 5.22 -2.91
N LEU A 51 6.74 5.84 -3.95
CA LEU A 51 6.48 5.21 -5.24
C LEU A 51 7.17 5.99 -6.35
N ASP A 52 7.79 5.26 -7.27
CA ASP A 52 8.27 5.85 -8.51
C ASP A 52 7.11 6.04 -9.46
N CYS A 53 7.01 7.21 -10.09
CA CYS A 53 5.98 7.50 -11.06
C CYS A 53 6.61 7.80 -12.41
N THR A 54 6.35 6.96 -13.41
CA THR A 54 6.76 7.18 -14.79
C THR A 54 5.54 7.10 -15.69
N GLN A 55 5.32 8.16 -16.48
CA GLN A 55 4.17 8.28 -17.39
C GLN A 55 2.82 8.06 -16.67
N GLY A 56 2.70 8.53 -15.43
CA GLY A 56 1.49 8.37 -14.62
C GLY A 56 1.27 6.98 -14.01
N VAL A 57 2.23 6.06 -14.16
CA VAL A 57 2.16 4.71 -13.60
C VAL A 57 3.07 4.61 -12.38
N TYR A 58 2.46 4.29 -11.23
CA TYR A 58 3.20 4.05 -10.00
C TYR A 58 3.84 2.66 -9.96
N ARG A 59 5.10 2.60 -9.53
CA ARG A 59 5.88 1.37 -9.38
C ARG A 59 6.60 1.34 -8.05
N CYS A 60 6.81 0.13 -7.54
CA CYS A 60 7.62 -0.11 -6.36
C CYS A 60 9.08 0.25 -6.67
N PRO A 61 9.71 1.16 -5.90
CA PRO A 61 11.09 1.59 -6.14
C PRO A 61 12.14 0.52 -5.83
N ARG A 62 11.75 -0.63 -5.26
CA ARG A 62 12.67 -1.74 -4.98
C ARG A 62 12.67 -2.81 -6.07
N CYS A 63 11.52 -3.12 -6.67
CA CYS A 63 11.41 -4.27 -7.58
C CYS A 63 10.68 -3.96 -8.90
N GLY A 64 10.28 -2.70 -9.11
CA GLY A 64 9.57 -2.25 -10.31
C GLY A 64 8.12 -2.73 -10.43
N TYR A 65 7.59 -3.47 -9.45
CA TYR A 65 6.20 -3.96 -9.49
C TYR A 65 5.22 -2.80 -9.63
N LYS A 66 4.26 -2.90 -10.56
CA LYS A 66 3.23 -1.90 -10.76
C LYS A 66 2.31 -1.87 -9.53
N ILE A 67 2.13 -0.69 -8.95
CA ILE A 67 1.19 -0.49 -7.84
C ILE A 67 -0.05 0.19 -8.43
N PRO A 68 -1.25 -0.43 -8.34
CA PRO A 68 -2.46 0.02 -9.03
C PRO A 68 -3.11 1.22 -8.30
N ILE A 69 -2.34 2.29 -8.11
CA ILE A 69 -2.81 3.56 -7.56
C ILE A 69 -2.98 4.53 -8.71
N THR A 70 -4.04 5.33 -8.65
CA THR A 70 -4.38 6.33 -9.67
C THR A 70 -4.38 7.73 -9.06
N GLY A 71 -4.26 8.75 -9.91
CA GLY A 71 -4.19 10.14 -9.49
C GLY A 71 -2.76 10.61 -9.22
N LYS A 72 -2.62 11.82 -8.68
CA LYS A 72 -1.33 12.38 -8.28
C LYS A 72 -1.34 12.58 -6.77
N TYR A 73 -0.29 12.13 -6.09
CA TYR A 73 -0.09 12.48 -4.69
C TYR A 73 0.17 13.99 -4.58
N VAL A 74 -0.68 14.68 -3.81
CA VAL A 74 -0.55 16.11 -3.51
C VAL A 74 -0.23 16.24 -2.03
N MET A 75 0.98 16.68 -1.72
CA MET A 75 1.37 16.97 -0.35
C MET A 75 0.69 18.27 0.07
N LYS A 76 -0.25 18.18 1.01
CA LYS A 76 -0.86 19.35 1.64
C LYS A 76 -0.13 19.60 2.95
N PHE A 77 0.44 20.80 3.08
CA PHE A 77 1.01 21.32 4.32
C PHE A 77 -0.10 21.75 5.29
#